data_AF-A0A7G9NZ13-F1
#
_entry.id   AF-A0A7G9NZ13-F1
#
_cell.length_a   1.000
_cell.length_b   1.000
_cell.length_c   1.000
_cell.angle_alpha   90.00
_cell.angle_beta   90.00
_cell.angle_gamma   90.00
#
_symmetry.space_group_name_H-M   'P 1'
#
loop_
_entity.id
_entity.type
_entity.pdbx_description
1 polymer ?
#
loop_
_entity_poly.entity_id
_entity_poly.type
_entity_poly.pdbx_seq_one_letter_code
_entity_poly.pdbx_strand_id
1 'polypeptide(L)'
;MMMLRKNNLLVIVASTALCCATAWLYAGLTYQKPDPSATGGITGVIAQPAVLQDVIAVDPLDTKIYQAEIDPATGRFTFRGLPPAEYDLLIKVVGEVHEGLTLLPEGVSEPTPQQRKKICDEIAKDFRDTEPFFNVKKIVRLDGAGDKARMFVMQTRTRHTVTPGAEAIHAHIRRFDYVDIVRGPKLWQVLESRHLLRQEVPLDSPDLKMTKFMHHPSLGRLLVVSSVKDLGTLNLDKLPASRPGLYPGAEWTIKK
;
A
#
# COMPACT_ATOMS: atom_id res chain seq x y z
N MET A 1 -15.05 47.03 -54.60
CA MET A 1 -15.04 45.57 -54.40
C MET A 1 -13.93 45.25 -53.39
N MET A 2 -14.27 45.23 -52.11
CA MET A 2 -13.34 45.15 -50.97
C MET A 2 -13.02 43.68 -50.67
N MET A 3 -11.74 43.27 -50.80
CA MET A 3 -11.25 41.96 -50.37
C MET A 3 -11.00 41.97 -48.87
N LEU A 4 -11.77 41.17 -48.11
CA LEU A 4 -11.48 40.84 -46.72
C LEU A 4 -10.27 39.88 -46.65
N ARG A 5 -9.23 40.29 -45.91
CA ARG A 5 -8.15 39.41 -45.44
C ARG A 5 -8.65 38.53 -44.30
N LYS A 6 -8.52 37.21 -44.43
CA LYS A 6 -8.70 36.24 -43.33
C LYS A 6 -7.41 36.17 -42.50
N ASN A 7 -7.49 36.58 -41.23
CA ASN A 7 -6.46 36.32 -40.24
C ASN A 7 -6.63 34.88 -39.71
N ASN A 8 -5.65 34.01 -39.98
CA ASN A 8 -5.54 32.71 -39.33
C ASN A 8 -4.79 32.90 -38.00
N LEU A 9 -5.54 32.95 -36.90
CA LEU A 9 -4.99 32.87 -35.56
C LEU A 9 -4.75 31.38 -35.24
N LEU A 10 -3.49 30.97 -35.25
CA LEU A 10 -3.07 29.64 -34.85
C LEU A 10 -3.14 29.53 -33.32
N VAL A 11 -4.24 28.98 -32.80
CA VAL A 11 -4.38 28.64 -31.38
C VAL A 11 -3.60 27.35 -31.13
N ILE A 12 -2.43 27.47 -30.49
CA ILE A 12 -1.71 26.33 -29.93
C ILE A 12 -2.45 25.90 -28.67
N VAL A 13 -3.31 24.88 -28.79
CA VAL A 13 -3.90 24.20 -27.63
C VAL A 13 -2.80 23.32 -27.05
N ALA A 14 -2.19 23.77 -25.96
CA ALA A 14 -1.32 22.95 -25.13
C ALA A 14 -2.19 21.90 -24.41
N SER A 15 -2.36 20.73 -25.04
CA SER A 15 -2.98 19.57 -24.41
C SER A 15 -2.03 18.99 -23.37
N THR A 16 -2.09 19.48 -22.14
CA THR A 16 -1.57 18.75 -20.97
C THR A 16 -2.48 17.55 -20.72
N ALA A 17 -2.18 16.43 -21.39
CA ALA A 17 -2.76 15.14 -21.08
C ALA A 17 -2.25 14.72 -19.70
N LEU A 18 -3.04 15.02 -18.67
CA LEU A 18 -2.89 14.42 -17.36
C LEU A 18 -3.20 12.93 -17.53
N CYS A 19 -2.16 12.12 -17.67
CA CYS A 19 -2.28 10.67 -17.70
C CYS A 19 -2.65 10.21 -16.27
N CYS A 20 -3.92 10.39 -15.90
CA CYS A 20 -4.50 9.70 -14.76
C CYS A 20 -4.53 8.22 -15.13
N ALA A 21 -3.51 7.49 -14.71
CA ALA A 21 -3.53 6.04 -14.74
C ALA A 21 -4.73 5.58 -13.89
N THR A 22 -5.85 5.31 -14.55
CA THR A 22 -7.01 4.69 -13.93
C THR A 22 -6.61 3.25 -13.62
N ALA A 23 -6.15 3.02 -12.39
CA ALA A 23 -6.04 1.67 -11.87
C ALA A 23 -7.47 1.09 -11.83
N TRP A 24 -7.76 0.13 -12.71
CA TRP A 24 -8.97 -0.66 -12.60
C TRP A 24 -8.83 -1.54 -11.35
N LEU A 25 -9.31 -1.05 -10.22
CA LEU A 25 -9.47 -1.85 -9.00
C LEU A 25 -10.53 -2.92 -9.28
N TYR A 26 -10.10 -4.18 -9.42
CA TYR A 26 -10.98 -5.32 -9.26
C TYR A 26 -11.49 -5.34 -7.80
N ALA A 27 -12.58 -4.61 -7.56
CA ALA A 27 -13.29 -4.57 -6.29
C ALA A 27 -14.13 -5.84 -6.14
N GLY A 28 -13.47 -6.94 -5.77
CA GLY A 28 -14.14 -8.19 -5.44
C GLY A 28 -13.46 -8.85 -4.25
N LEU A 29 -14.05 -8.68 -3.06
CA LEU A 29 -13.77 -9.39 -1.79
C LEU A 29 -12.65 -8.86 -0.87
N THR A 30 -11.92 -7.80 -1.21
CA THR A 30 -10.77 -7.36 -0.40
C THR A 30 -11.15 -6.44 0.78
N TYR A 31 -11.99 -5.44 0.56
CA TYR A 31 -12.28 -4.42 1.58
C TYR A 31 -13.61 -4.64 2.29
N GLN A 32 -13.62 -4.35 3.58
CA GLN A 32 -14.82 -4.32 4.40
C GLN A 32 -15.69 -3.13 4.00
N LYS A 33 -17.01 -3.36 3.98
CA LYS A 33 -17.97 -2.28 3.82
C LYS A 33 -18.01 -1.45 5.12
N PRO A 34 -18.21 -0.12 5.03
CA PRO A 34 -18.56 0.70 6.18
C PRO A 34 -19.70 0.08 6.99
N ASP A 35 -19.57 0.09 8.31
CA ASP A 35 -20.67 -0.29 9.20
C ASP A 35 -21.63 0.92 9.31
N PRO A 36 -22.87 0.81 8.81
CA PRO A 36 -23.83 1.92 8.84
C PRO A 36 -24.27 2.30 10.26
N SER A 37 -24.03 1.44 11.26
CA SER A 37 -24.30 1.72 12.67
C SER A 37 -23.14 2.42 13.37
N ALA A 38 -21.93 2.37 12.80
CA ALA A 38 -20.77 3.05 13.34
C ALA A 38 -20.75 4.52 12.91
N THR A 39 -20.54 5.43 13.87
CA THR A 39 -20.38 6.87 13.61
C THR A 39 -18.91 7.31 13.55
N GLY A 40 -17.99 6.39 13.84
CA GLY A 40 -16.55 6.59 13.76
C GLY A 40 -16.05 6.72 12.32
N GLY A 41 -14.85 7.29 12.18
CA GLY A 41 -14.21 7.45 10.88
C GLY A 41 -12.86 8.13 11.00
N ILE A 42 -12.17 8.25 9.87
CA ILE A 42 -10.89 8.97 9.76
C ILE A 42 -10.95 9.82 8.49
N THR A 43 -10.52 11.07 8.56
CA THR A 43 -10.36 11.93 7.39
C THR A 43 -9.03 12.67 7.43
N GLY A 44 -8.58 13.12 6.27
CA GLY A 44 -7.41 13.97 6.14
C GLY A 44 -7.28 14.45 4.70
N VAL A 45 -6.30 15.31 4.45
CA VAL A 45 -5.99 15.85 3.13
C VAL A 45 -4.52 15.64 2.82
N ILE A 46 -4.20 15.00 1.70
CA ILE A 46 -2.82 14.90 1.23
C ILE A 46 -2.42 16.21 0.55
N ALA A 47 -1.35 16.84 1.04
CA ALA A 47 -0.91 18.16 0.56
C ALA A 47 -0.62 18.21 -0.95
N GLN A 48 -0.23 17.07 -1.53
CA GLN A 48 -0.03 16.89 -2.96
C GLN A 48 -1.11 15.95 -3.52
N PRO A 49 -2.29 16.46 -3.90
CA PRO A 49 -3.44 15.63 -4.25
C PRO A 49 -3.21 14.80 -5.52
N ALA A 50 -2.51 15.36 -6.51
CA ALA A 50 -2.31 14.76 -7.83
C ALA A 50 -1.50 13.45 -7.82
N VAL A 51 -0.81 13.14 -6.71
CA VAL A 51 -0.04 11.90 -6.58
C VAL A 51 -0.77 10.84 -5.75
N LEU A 52 -1.89 11.17 -5.09
CA LEU A 52 -2.62 10.24 -4.24
C LEU A 52 -3.33 9.17 -5.09
N GLN A 53 -3.07 7.90 -4.79
CA GLN A 53 -3.69 6.77 -5.47
C GLN A 53 -4.65 6.01 -4.56
N ASP A 54 -4.26 5.76 -3.30
CA ASP A 54 -5.07 4.98 -2.37
C ASP A 54 -4.76 5.32 -0.91
N VAL A 55 -5.74 5.12 -0.04
CA VAL A 55 -5.58 5.17 1.42
C VAL A 55 -6.35 4.01 2.03
N ILE A 56 -5.65 3.17 2.77
CA ILE A 56 -6.17 1.94 3.35
C ILE A 56 -6.02 2.02 4.86
N ALA A 57 -7.08 1.68 5.59
CA ALA A 57 -7.04 1.50 7.03
C ALA A 57 -7.04 0.01 7.36
N VAL A 58 -6.15 -0.39 8.26
CA VAL A 58 -5.98 -1.78 8.72
C VAL A 58 -6.24 -1.82 10.22
N ASP A 59 -7.18 -2.65 10.65
CA ASP A 59 -7.29 -3.05 12.06
C ASP A 59 -6.18 -4.09 12.32
N PRO A 60 -5.16 -3.80 13.14
CA PRO A 60 -4.03 -4.71 13.34
C PRO A 60 -4.40 -5.94 14.17
N LEU A 61 -5.55 -5.97 14.86
CA LEU A 61 -5.98 -7.09 15.69
C LEU A 61 -6.84 -8.08 14.89
N ASP A 62 -7.86 -7.59 14.20
CA ASP A 62 -8.81 -8.42 13.43
C ASP A 62 -8.46 -8.50 11.93
N THR A 63 -7.37 -7.84 11.53
CA THR A 63 -6.85 -7.78 10.15
C THR A 63 -7.89 -7.34 9.12
N LYS A 64 -8.94 -6.65 9.57
CA LYS A 64 -9.97 -6.02 8.74
C LYS A 64 -9.36 -4.84 8.03
N ILE A 65 -9.67 -4.71 6.74
CA ILE A 65 -9.15 -3.65 5.90
C ILE A 65 -10.27 -2.85 5.26
N TYR A 66 -10.10 -1.55 5.23
CA TYR A 66 -11.04 -0.58 4.70
C TYR A 66 -10.33 0.29 3.68
N GLN A 67 -11.04 0.70 2.64
CA GLN A 67 -10.54 1.63 1.64
C GLN A 67 -11.23 2.97 1.80
N ALA A 68 -10.48 4.06 1.68
CA ALA A 68 -11.04 5.41 1.78
C ALA A 68 -11.80 5.80 0.50
N GLU A 69 -12.82 6.63 0.68
CA GLU A 69 -13.30 7.49 -0.39
C GLU A 69 -12.27 8.60 -0.62
N ILE A 70 -11.82 8.80 -1.86
CA ILE A 70 -10.81 9.81 -2.21
C ILE A 70 -11.44 10.84 -3.16
N ASP A 71 -11.31 12.11 -2.81
CA ASP A 71 -11.52 13.23 -3.73
C ASP A 71 -10.19 13.59 -4.41
N PRO A 72 -10.01 13.23 -5.69
CA PRO A 72 -8.74 13.46 -6.39
C PRO A 72 -8.43 14.94 -6.64
N ALA A 73 -9.43 15.82 -6.62
CA ALA A 73 -9.21 17.24 -6.86
C ALA A 73 -8.60 17.93 -5.63
N THR A 74 -9.02 17.52 -4.44
CA THR A 74 -8.56 18.12 -3.18
C THR A 74 -7.52 17.26 -2.45
N GLY A 75 -7.40 15.98 -2.79
CA GLY A 75 -6.56 15.02 -2.07
C GLY A 75 -7.15 14.60 -0.72
N ARG A 76 -8.42 14.92 -0.48
CA ARG A 76 -9.14 14.51 0.73
C ARG A 76 -9.42 13.01 0.66
N PHE A 77 -9.13 12.31 1.74
CA PHE A 77 -9.58 10.93 1.95
C PHE A 77 -10.53 10.86 3.14
N THR A 78 -11.49 9.94 3.07
CA THR A 78 -12.48 9.74 4.13
C THR A 78 -12.79 8.26 4.31
N PHE A 79 -12.65 7.79 5.53
CA PHE A 79 -13.24 6.55 6.02
C PHE A 79 -14.48 6.90 6.84
N ARG A 80 -15.62 6.34 6.47
CA ARG A 80 -16.89 6.48 7.19
C ARG A 80 -17.27 5.12 7.77
N GLY A 81 -18.01 5.11 8.87
CA GLY A 81 -18.54 3.88 9.44
C GLY A 81 -17.44 2.90 9.86
N LEU A 82 -16.33 3.42 10.40
CA LEU A 82 -15.31 2.58 11.02
C LEU A 82 -15.79 2.19 12.42
N PRO A 83 -15.90 0.88 12.73
CA PRO A 83 -16.15 0.42 14.09
C PRO A 83 -15.12 0.94 15.10
N PRO A 84 -15.45 0.97 16.40
CA PRO A 84 -14.47 1.32 17.43
C PRO A 84 -13.30 0.33 17.47
N ALA A 85 -12.10 0.80 17.12
CA ALA A 85 -10.85 0.04 17.12
C ALA A 85 -9.63 0.97 16.98
N GLU A 86 -8.42 0.42 17.06
CA GLU A 86 -7.21 1.09 16.59
C GLU A 86 -7.00 0.76 15.10
N TYR A 87 -6.64 1.77 14.31
CA TYR A 87 -6.36 1.60 12.87
C TYR A 87 -4.97 2.09 12.50
N ASP A 88 -4.30 1.33 11.66
CA ASP A 88 -3.09 1.74 10.97
C ASP A 88 -3.40 2.17 9.54
N LEU A 89 -2.75 3.22 9.05
CA LEU A 89 -2.94 3.67 7.66
C LEU A 89 -1.80 3.23 6.76
N LEU A 90 -2.15 2.84 5.54
CA LEU A 90 -1.26 2.78 4.38
C LEU A 90 -1.75 3.80 3.36
N ILE A 91 -0.87 4.73 2.98
CA ILE A 91 -1.12 5.76 1.98
C ILE A 91 -0.22 5.45 0.77
N LYS A 92 -0.86 5.17 -0.36
CA LYS A 92 -0.18 4.95 -1.65
C LYS A 92 -0.21 6.23 -2.47
N VAL A 93 0.97 6.73 -2.82
CA VAL A 93 1.14 7.79 -3.81
C VAL A 93 2.00 7.29 -4.98
N VAL A 94 2.02 8.00 -6.10
CA VAL A 94 2.85 7.62 -7.25
C VAL A 94 4.33 7.45 -6.83
N GLY A 95 4.87 6.26 -7.04
CA GLY A 95 6.27 5.90 -6.77
C GLY A 95 6.60 5.65 -5.29
N GLU A 96 5.68 5.89 -4.34
CA GLU A 96 5.97 5.82 -2.91
C GLU A 96 4.85 5.16 -2.09
N VAL A 97 5.22 4.54 -0.97
CA VAL A 97 4.29 4.03 0.04
C VAL A 97 4.66 4.61 1.40
N HIS A 98 3.66 5.17 2.07
CA HIS A 98 3.76 5.68 3.44
C HIS A 98 2.85 4.85 4.33
N GLU A 99 3.36 4.30 5.42
CA GLU A 99 2.59 3.38 6.25
C GLU A 99 2.86 3.56 7.74
N GLY A 100 1.88 3.23 8.57
CA GLY A 100 1.99 3.17 10.03
C GLY A 100 1.66 1.80 10.59
N LEU A 101 1.85 0.73 9.80
CA LEU A 101 1.44 -0.62 10.13
C LEU A 101 2.18 -1.15 11.35
N THR A 102 1.40 -1.61 12.31
CA THR A 102 1.83 -2.37 13.48
C THR A 102 2.23 -3.76 13.03
N LEU A 103 3.48 -4.14 13.20
CA LEU A 103 4.01 -5.44 12.76
C LEU A 103 4.45 -6.35 13.92
N LEU A 104 4.42 -5.88 15.16
CA LEU A 104 4.70 -6.75 16.29
C LEU A 104 3.41 -7.52 16.62
N PRO A 105 3.38 -8.87 16.49
CA PRO A 105 2.17 -9.62 16.81
C PRO A 105 1.80 -9.49 18.30
N GLU A 106 0.52 -9.65 18.62
CA GLU A 106 0.05 -9.57 20.00
C GLU A 106 0.71 -10.63 20.90
N GLY A 107 1.06 -10.24 22.12
CA GLY A 107 1.72 -11.11 23.09
C GLY A 107 3.20 -11.40 22.80
N VAL A 108 3.78 -10.77 21.77
CA VAL A 108 5.20 -10.89 21.42
C VAL A 108 5.98 -9.72 22.02
N SER A 109 7.06 -10.02 22.76
CA SER A 109 7.95 -9.00 23.29
C SER A 109 8.73 -8.31 22.17
N GLU A 110 9.01 -7.02 22.33
CA GLU A 110 9.80 -6.28 21.34
C GLU A 110 11.19 -6.95 21.13
N PRO A 111 11.54 -7.34 19.90
CA PRO A 111 12.81 -7.99 19.63
C PRO A 111 13.98 -6.99 19.64
N THR A 112 15.15 -7.47 20.05
CA THR A 112 16.42 -6.77 19.82
C THR A 112 16.71 -6.64 18.32
N PRO A 113 17.53 -5.67 17.89
CA PRO A 113 17.95 -5.57 16.48
C PRO A 113 18.56 -6.86 15.91
N GLN A 114 19.34 -7.59 16.72
CA GLN A 114 19.94 -8.87 16.34
C GLN A 114 18.89 -9.96 16.13
N GLN A 115 17.88 -10.04 17.01
CA GLN A 115 16.77 -10.97 16.87
C GLN A 115 15.95 -10.66 15.62
N ARG A 116 15.62 -9.38 15.38
CA ARG A 116 14.93 -8.95 14.15
C ARG A 116 15.68 -9.42 12.91
N LYS A 117 16.98 -9.10 12.83
CA LYS A 117 17.81 -9.49 11.68
C LYS A 117 17.80 -11.00 11.48
N LYS A 118 17.98 -11.78 12.55
CA LYS A 118 17.98 -13.25 12.49
C LYS A 118 16.66 -13.78 11.94
N ILE A 119 15.53 -13.32 12.47
CA ILE A 119 14.20 -13.75 12.05
C ILE A 119 13.96 -13.40 10.57
N CYS A 120 14.35 -12.20 10.15
CA CYS A 120 14.26 -11.81 8.75
C CYS A 120 15.13 -12.68 7.83
N ASP A 121 16.38 -12.99 8.21
CA ASP A 121 17.26 -13.86 7.41
C ASP A 121 16.71 -15.29 7.28
N GLU A 122 15.97 -15.77 8.28
CA GLU A 122 15.30 -17.07 8.25
C GLU A 122 14.05 -17.03 7.37
N ILE A 123 13.13 -16.10 7.63
CA ILE A 123 11.87 -15.95 6.87
C ILE A 123 12.15 -15.64 5.40
N ALA A 124 13.19 -14.85 5.12
CA ALA A 124 13.66 -14.54 3.78
C ALA A 124 13.77 -15.76 2.85
N LYS A 125 14.27 -16.87 3.40
CA LYS A 125 14.51 -18.10 2.63
C LYS A 125 13.19 -18.78 2.28
N ASP A 126 12.31 -18.91 3.27
CA ASP A 126 11.05 -19.63 3.12
C ASP A 126 10.02 -18.80 2.32
N PHE A 127 9.98 -17.48 2.56
CA PHE A 127 9.03 -16.58 1.91
C PHE A 127 9.32 -16.41 0.41
N ARG A 128 10.59 -16.49 0.00
CA ARG A 128 10.98 -16.38 -1.42
C ARG A 128 10.16 -17.32 -2.30
N ASP A 129 9.96 -18.55 -1.86
CA ASP A 129 9.38 -19.63 -2.67
C ASP A 129 7.85 -19.78 -2.53
N THR A 130 7.22 -18.91 -1.75
CA THR A 130 5.74 -18.81 -1.72
C THR A 130 5.17 -18.36 -3.08
N GLU A 131 3.86 -18.37 -3.30
CA GLU A 131 3.17 -17.72 -4.44
C GLU A 131 4.00 -17.53 -5.74
N PRO A 132 4.29 -18.60 -6.50
CA PRO A 132 5.24 -18.58 -7.62
C PRO A 132 4.79 -17.71 -8.81
N PHE A 133 3.54 -17.23 -8.78
CA PHE A 133 3.04 -16.24 -9.71
C PHE A 133 3.91 -14.95 -9.68
N PHE A 134 4.20 -14.43 -8.49
CA PHE A 134 4.98 -13.20 -8.31
C PHE A 134 6.48 -13.48 -8.34
N ASN A 135 7.16 -13.02 -9.38
CA ASN A 135 8.57 -13.28 -9.62
C ASN A 135 9.52 -12.26 -8.97
N VAL A 136 9.00 -11.14 -8.48
CA VAL A 136 9.73 -10.17 -7.65
C VAL A 136 9.02 -10.07 -6.31
N LYS A 137 9.78 -10.15 -5.22
CA LYS A 137 9.24 -10.05 -3.86
C LYS A 137 10.15 -9.22 -2.99
N LYS A 138 9.55 -8.46 -2.09
CA LYS A 138 10.24 -7.60 -1.14
C LYS A 138 9.54 -7.65 0.20
N ILE A 139 10.25 -8.06 1.25
CA ILE A 139 9.86 -7.74 2.62
C ILE A 139 10.24 -6.27 2.83
N VAL A 140 9.23 -5.42 2.92
CA VAL A 140 9.40 -3.97 3.14
C VAL A 140 9.80 -3.73 4.59
N ARG A 141 9.05 -4.32 5.51
CA ARG A 141 9.30 -4.31 6.94
C ARG A 141 8.84 -5.63 7.55
N LEU A 142 9.49 -5.97 8.66
CA LEU A 142 9.18 -7.14 9.46
C LEU A 142 9.40 -6.81 10.93
N ASP A 143 8.49 -7.28 11.78
CA ASP A 143 8.71 -7.33 13.22
C ASP A 143 8.20 -8.66 13.79
N GLY A 144 8.70 -9.04 14.95
CA GLY A 144 8.39 -10.34 15.57
C GLY A 144 9.53 -10.93 16.37
N ALA A 145 9.19 -11.87 17.25
CA ALA A 145 10.13 -12.57 18.11
C ALA A 145 9.67 -14.02 18.32
N GLY A 146 10.63 -14.89 18.64
CA GLY A 146 10.35 -16.30 18.89
C GLY A 146 9.82 -16.99 17.64
N ASP A 147 8.60 -17.50 17.72
CA ASP A 147 7.91 -18.28 16.69
C ASP A 147 6.86 -17.49 15.92
N LYS A 148 6.70 -16.18 16.16
CA LYS A 148 5.71 -15.34 15.49
C LYS A 148 6.35 -14.09 14.90
N ALA A 149 5.96 -13.76 13.69
CA ALA A 149 6.31 -12.49 13.07
C ALA A 149 5.18 -12.00 12.17
N ARG A 150 5.23 -10.71 11.85
CA ARG A 150 4.34 -10.12 10.86
C ARG A 150 5.15 -9.27 9.89
N MET A 151 4.73 -9.28 8.64
CA MET A 151 5.46 -8.63 7.56
C MET A 151 4.55 -7.73 6.75
N PHE A 152 5.10 -6.58 6.37
CA PHE A 152 4.60 -5.80 5.26
C PHE A 152 5.44 -6.14 4.02
N VAL A 153 4.80 -6.67 2.97
CA VAL A 153 5.49 -7.17 1.78
C VAL A 153 4.93 -6.55 0.51
N MET A 154 5.80 -6.38 -0.48
CA MET A 154 5.43 -6.07 -1.85
C MET A 154 5.78 -7.26 -2.73
N GLN A 155 4.81 -7.73 -3.50
CA GLN A 155 4.98 -8.77 -4.51
C GLN A 155 4.68 -8.19 -5.90
N THR A 156 5.47 -8.53 -6.91
CA THR A 156 5.28 -8.01 -8.27
C THR A 156 5.50 -9.11 -9.31
N ARG A 157 4.55 -9.21 -10.22
CA ARG A 157 4.62 -9.98 -11.44
C ARG A 157 5.07 -9.03 -12.55
N THR A 158 6.32 -9.18 -12.98
CA THR A 158 6.88 -8.38 -14.08
C THR A 158 6.86 -9.12 -15.42
N ARG A 159 6.62 -10.42 -15.38
CA ARG A 159 6.53 -11.27 -16.58
C ARG A 159 5.14 -11.15 -17.20
N HIS A 160 5.06 -11.48 -18.48
CA HIS A 160 3.82 -11.51 -19.24
C HIS A 160 2.71 -12.26 -18.49
N THR A 161 1.52 -11.66 -18.52
CA THR A 161 0.30 -12.16 -17.91
C THR A 161 -0.86 -11.89 -18.86
N VAL A 162 -1.84 -12.78 -18.85
CA VAL A 162 -3.08 -12.62 -19.62
C VAL A 162 -4.29 -12.60 -18.69
N THR A 163 -5.37 -11.95 -19.11
CA THR A 163 -6.67 -12.05 -18.46
C THR A 163 -7.26 -13.46 -18.65
N PRO A 164 -8.33 -13.84 -17.94
CA PRO A 164 -9.05 -15.09 -18.21
C PRO A 164 -9.56 -15.22 -19.65
N GLY A 165 -9.78 -14.09 -20.34
CA GLY A 165 -10.13 -14.02 -21.76
C GLY A 165 -8.95 -14.13 -22.73
N ALA A 166 -7.75 -14.48 -22.24
CA ALA A 166 -6.51 -14.56 -23.00
C ALA A 166 -6.01 -13.23 -23.58
N GLU A 167 -6.49 -12.09 -23.08
CA GLU A 167 -5.99 -10.77 -23.47
C GLU A 167 -4.71 -10.44 -22.72
N ALA A 168 -3.72 -9.88 -23.41
CA ALA A 168 -2.45 -9.48 -22.80
C ALA A 168 -2.65 -8.33 -21.81
N ILE A 169 -2.13 -8.50 -20.59
CA ILE A 169 -2.04 -7.42 -19.61
C ILE A 169 -0.71 -6.70 -19.85
N HIS A 170 -0.78 -5.47 -20.39
CA HIS A 170 0.37 -4.60 -20.66
C HIS A 170 0.82 -3.82 -19.42
N ALA A 171 0.93 -4.50 -18.29
CA ALA A 171 1.26 -3.93 -17.00
C ALA A 171 1.98 -4.96 -16.11
N HIS A 172 2.76 -4.47 -15.14
CA HIS A 172 3.15 -5.29 -14.00
C HIS A 172 1.96 -5.45 -13.07
N ILE A 173 1.76 -6.64 -12.51
CA ILE A 173 0.77 -6.83 -11.44
C ILE A 173 1.50 -6.72 -10.11
N ARG A 174 1.22 -5.67 -9.34
CA ARG A 174 1.81 -5.42 -8.03
C ARG A 174 0.77 -5.66 -6.94
N ARG A 175 1.21 -6.25 -5.83
CA ARG A 175 0.40 -6.46 -4.64
C ARG A 175 1.18 -6.04 -3.40
N PHE A 176 0.49 -5.45 -2.43
CA PHE A 176 0.98 -5.16 -1.11
C PHE A 176 0.22 -6.02 -0.10
N ASP A 177 0.94 -6.78 0.71
CA ASP A 177 0.31 -7.71 1.67
C ASP A 177 0.77 -7.44 3.09
N TYR A 178 -0.16 -7.70 4.01
CA TYR A 178 0.05 -7.77 5.44
C TYR A 178 -0.04 -9.23 5.84
N VAL A 179 1.09 -9.80 6.28
CA VAL A 179 1.28 -11.25 6.36
C VAL A 179 1.67 -11.65 7.77
N ASP A 180 0.83 -12.48 8.39
CA ASP A 180 1.17 -13.19 9.62
C ASP A 180 1.88 -14.50 9.30
N ILE A 181 3.01 -14.72 9.98
CA ILE A 181 3.85 -15.90 9.76
C ILE A 181 4.24 -16.52 11.09
N VAL A 182 4.23 -17.85 11.13
CA VAL A 182 4.55 -18.64 12.33
C VAL A 182 5.68 -19.63 12.04
N ARG A 183 6.55 -19.86 13.01
CA ARG A 183 7.64 -20.83 12.90
C ARG A 183 7.12 -22.22 13.22
N GLY A 184 7.07 -23.08 12.21
CA GLY A 184 6.93 -24.52 12.41
C GLY A 184 8.26 -25.19 12.81
N PRO A 185 8.27 -26.52 12.97
CA PRO A 185 9.47 -27.26 13.39
C PRO A 185 10.69 -27.08 12.47
N LYS A 186 10.46 -26.84 11.17
CA LYS A 186 11.53 -26.77 10.16
C LYS A 186 11.58 -25.46 9.38
N LEU A 187 10.43 -24.83 9.17
CA LEU A 187 10.29 -23.67 8.27
C LEU A 187 9.21 -22.71 8.79
N TRP A 188 9.30 -21.47 8.36
CA TRP A 188 8.28 -20.45 8.58
C TRP A 188 7.11 -20.62 7.60
N GLN A 189 5.88 -20.55 8.11
CA GLN A 189 4.65 -20.77 7.36
C GLN A 189 3.74 -19.55 7.44
N VAL A 190 3.20 -19.13 6.30
CA VAL A 190 2.18 -18.09 6.26
C VAL A 190 0.94 -18.63 6.96
N LEU A 191 0.57 -18.00 8.07
CA LEU A 191 -0.65 -18.29 8.80
C LEU A 191 -1.83 -17.57 8.15
N GLU A 192 -1.65 -16.28 7.87
CA GLU A 192 -2.64 -15.44 7.26
C GLU A 192 -1.97 -14.42 6.32
N SER A 193 -2.62 -14.12 5.20
CA SER A 193 -2.24 -13.03 4.30
C SER A 193 -3.46 -12.19 4.00
N ARG A 194 -3.35 -10.88 4.22
CA ARG A 194 -4.33 -9.88 3.79
C ARG A 194 -3.73 -9.05 2.67
N HIS A 195 -4.37 -9.08 1.52
CA HIS A 195 -4.01 -8.23 0.40
C HIS A 195 -4.49 -6.81 0.71
N LEU A 196 -3.56 -5.89 0.97
CA LEU A 196 -3.91 -4.50 1.26
C LEU A 196 -4.29 -3.78 -0.03
N LEU A 197 -3.50 -3.98 -1.10
CA LEU A 197 -3.69 -3.28 -2.36
C LEU A 197 -3.18 -4.15 -3.51
N ARG A 198 -3.94 -4.19 -4.62
CA ARG A 198 -3.51 -4.76 -5.90
C ARG A 198 -3.57 -3.67 -6.97
N GLN A 199 -2.50 -3.54 -7.75
CA GLN A 199 -2.40 -2.59 -8.85
C GLN A 199 -1.94 -3.28 -10.12
N GLU A 200 -2.51 -2.87 -11.25
CA GLU A 200 -1.93 -3.07 -12.57
C GLU A 200 -1.15 -1.80 -12.89
N VAL A 201 0.17 -1.92 -12.96
CA VAL A 201 1.11 -0.83 -13.13
C VAL A 201 1.58 -0.82 -14.58
N PRO A 202 1.07 0.11 -15.42
CA PRO A 202 1.46 0.20 -16.82
C PRO A 202 2.98 0.30 -16.98
N LEU A 203 3.50 -0.26 -18.08
CA LEU A 203 4.96 -0.35 -18.31
C LEU A 203 5.63 1.03 -18.52
N ASP A 204 4.85 2.05 -18.86
CA ASP A 204 5.26 3.45 -19.01
C ASP A 204 4.94 4.31 -17.77
N SER A 205 4.33 3.72 -16.73
CA SER A 205 3.92 4.44 -15.54
C SER A 205 5.13 4.93 -14.72
N PRO A 206 5.09 6.16 -14.16
CA PRO A 206 6.06 6.59 -13.16
C PRO A 206 6.05 5.68 -11.92
N ASP A 207 4.93 4.97 -11.68
CA ASP A 207 4.78 4.03 -10.57
C ASP A 207 5.49 2.68 -10.81
N LEU A 208 6.07 2.47 -11.99
CA LEU A 208 6.83 1.25 -12.31
C LEU A 208 8.02 1.07 -11.35
N LYS A 209 8.68 2.17 -10.99
CA LYS A 209 9.74 2.21 -9.98
C LYS A 209 9.16 2.67 -8.65
N MET A 210 9.19 1.80 -7.65
CA MET A 210 8.88 2.17 -6.27
C MET A 210 10.15 2.72 -5.63
N THR A 211 10.20 4.04 -5.46
CA THR A 211 11.40 4.77 -5.02
C THR A 211 11.51 4.82 -3.50
N LYS A 212 10.37 4.85 -2.78
CA LYS A 212 10.36 4.95 -1.31
C LYS A 212 9.31 4.07 -0.65
N PHE A 213 9.71 3.55 0.50
CA PHE A 213 8.85 2.93 1.51
C PHE A 213 9.15 3.61 2.84
N MET A 214 8.18 4.31 3.40
CA MET A 214 8.36 5.15 4.56
C MET A 214 7.41 4.71 5.68
N HIS A 215 7.98 4.42 6.86
CA HIS A 215 7.18 4.19 8.05
C HIS A 215 7.03 5.48 8.85
N HIS A 216 5.79 5.84 9.13
CA HIS A 216 5.41 6.98 9.96
C HIS A 216 4.60 6.49 11.16
N PRO A 217 5.16 6.47 12.38
CA PRO A 217 4.43 6.06 13.57
C PRO A 217 3.13 6.86 13.80
N SER A 218 3.06 8.11 13.33
CA SER A 218 1.86 8.94 13.43
C SER A 218 0.69 8.49 12.53
N LEU A 219 0.94 7.57 11.60
CA LEU A 219 -0.09 6.92 10.79
C LEU A 219 -0.59 5.61 11.40
N GLY A 220 0.03 5.14 12.49
CA GLY A 220 -0.35 3.93 13.19
C GLY A 220 -1.23 4.20 14.42
N ARG A 221 -1.92 3.16 14.89
CA ARG A 221 -2.66 3.11 16.15
C ARG A 221 -3.63 4.28 16.33
N LEU A 222 -4.29 4.65 15.25
CA LEU A 222 -5.30 5.69 15.26
C LEU A 222 -6.57 5.14 15.90
N LEU A 223 -6.76 5.47 17.18
CA LEU A 223 -7.99 5.11 17.89
C LEU A 223 -9.20 5.81 17.25
N VAL A 224 -10.17 5.01 16.82
CA VAL A 224 -11.51 5.42 16.40
C VAL A 224 -12.50 4.94 17.46
N VAL A 225 -13.39 5.84 17.86
CA VAL A 225 -14.48 5.55 18.79
C VAL A 225 -15.80 5.93 18.12
N SER A 226 -16.52 6.94 18.63
CA SER A 226 -17.81 7.38 18.13
C SER A 226 -17.75 8.62 17.22
N SER A 227 -16.57 9.15 16.92
CA SER A 227 -16.41 10.37 16.11
C SER A 227 -15.37 10.21 15.02
N VAL A 228 -15.52 10.99 13.95
CA VAL A 228 -14.53 11.09 12.87
C VAL A 228 -13.27 11.78 13.40
N LYS A 229 -12.12 11.11 13.25
CA LYS A 229 -10.80 11.66 13.55
C LYS A 229 -10.27 12.41 12.33
N ASP A 230 -10.07 13.71 12.45
CA ASP A 230 -9.45 14.53 11.40
C ASP A 230 -7.94 14.60 11.62
N LEU A 231 -7.18 14.13 10.64
CA LEU A 231 -5.71 14.17 10.62
C LEU A 231 -5.17 15.48 10.04
N GLY A 232 -6.04 16.38 9.58
CA GLY A 232 -5.68 17.64 8.96
C GLY A 232 -5.00 17.44 7.61
N THR A 233 -4.14 18.39 7.24
CA THR A 233 -3.33 18.29 6.02
C THR A 233 -2.03 17.55 6.29
N LEU A 234 -1.85 16.41 5.63
CA LEU A 234 -0.67 15.57 5.70
C LEU A 234 0.32 15.95 4.60
N ASN A 235 1.50 16.43 5.00
CA ASN A 235 2.65 16.54 4.11
C ASN A 235 3.55 15.32 4.36
N LEU A 236 3.43 14.31 3.51
CA LEU A 236 4.06 13.00 3.70
C LEU A 236 5.59 13.06 3.82
N ASP A 237 6.24 13.97 3.08
CA ASP A 237 7.69 14.18 3.15
C ASP A 237 8.15 14.82 4.47
N LYS A 238 7.23 15.46 5.21
CA LYS A 238 7.50 16.13 6.49
C LYS A 238 7.04 15.32 7.70
N LEU A 239 6.36 14.20 7.49
CA LEU A 239 5.96 13.33 8.59
C LEU A 239 7.20 12.70 9.24
N PRO A 240 7.30 12.69 10.57
CA PRO A 240 8.38 11.98 11.27
C PRO A 240 8.42 10.52 10.80
N ALA A 241 9.58 10.11 10.27
CA ALA A 241 9.77 8.75 9.79
C ALA A 241 10.67 7.96 10.74
N SER A 242 10.40 6.67 10.88
CA SER A 242 11.35 5.78 11.54
C SER A 242 12.65 5.70 10.75
N ARG A 243 13.78 5.57 11.46
CA ARG A 243 15.09 5.46 10.82
C ARG A 243 15.14 4.23 9.91
N PRO A 244 15.55 4.38 8.63
CA PRO A 244 15.87 3.25 7.77
C PRO A 244 16.88 2.34 8.48
N GLY A 245 16.59 1.03 8.55
CA GLY A 245 17.45 0.04 9.21
C GLY A 245 17.04 -0.39 10.62
N LEU A 246 16.02 0.24 11.24
CA LEU A 246 15.40 -0.30 12.46
C LEU A 246 14.70 -1.66 12.21
N TYR A 247 14.31 -1.88 10.96
CA TYR A 247 13.61 -3.06 10.50
C TYR A 247 14.46 -3.73 9.42
N PRO A 248 14.71 -5.05 9.52
CA PRO A 248 15.34 -5.79 8.46
C PRO A 248 14.37 -5.93 7.28
N GLY A 249 14.90 -5.87 6.06
CA GLY A 249 14.16 -6.09 4.83
C GLY A 249 14.97 -6.99 3.91
N ALA A 250 14.29 -7.63 2.96
CA ALA A 250 14.92 -8.51 1.99
C ALA A 250 14.19 -8.45 0.66
N GLU A 251 14.92 -8.57 -0.45
CA GLU A 251 14.39 -8.44 -1.80
C GLU A 251 14.94 -9.56 -2.69
N TRP A 252 14.06 -10.13 -3.52
CA TRP A 252 14.42 -11.20 -4.44
C TRP A 252 13.79 -10.99 -5.81
N THR A 253 14.55 -11.39 -6.82
CA THR A 253 14.06 -11.59 -8.18
C THR A 253 14.30 -13.04 -8.55
N ILE A 254 13.22 -13.79 -8.78
CA ILE A 254 13.27 -15.17 -9.22
C ILE A 254 13.62 -15.15 -10.72
N LYS A 255 14.89 -15.47 -11.03
CA LYS A 255 15.33 -15.77 -12.39
C LYS A 255 14.92 -17.22 -12.69
N LYS A 256 14.16 -17.43 -13.75
CA LYS A 256 13.97 -18.76 -14.36
C LYS A 256 14.78 -18.78 -15.62
#